data_AF-A0A1J5N0Y5-F1
#
_entry.id   AF-A0A1J5N0Y5-F1
#
_cell.length_a   1.000
_cell.length_b   1.000
_cell.length_c   1.000
_cell.angle_alpha   90.00
_cell.angle_beta   90.00
_cell.angle_gamma   90.00
#
_symmetry.space_group_name_H-M   'P 1'
#
loop_
_entity.id
_entity.type
_entity.pdbx_description
1 polymer ?
#
loop_
_entity_poly.entity_id
_entity_poly.type
_entity_poly.pdbx_seq_one_letter_code
_entity_poly.pdbx_strand_id
1 'polypeptide(L)'
;MAEAAGRGTRQSFPGRCFPARNQKEPMEERMNKATLEKVFEYASKPVQGTMSRKLRKDVKIQVNEGEVYEGATLFLGEEFVRVTCVKDGLNINTYYDWEKIASVRTLGAVE
;
A
#
# COMPACT_ATOMS: atom_id res chain seq x y z
N MET A 1 55.35 28.79 -15.30
CA MET A 1 55.68 27.63 -14.45
C MET A 1 56.30 28.20 -13.17
N ALA A 2 55.81 28.00 -11.95
CA ALA A 2 54.85 27.04 -11.43
C ALA A 2 54.08 27.63 -10.23
N GLU A 3 52.92 27.03 -10.00
CA GLU A 3 51.86 27.28 -9.03
C GLU A 3 52.15 26.70 -7.63
N ALA A 4 51.42 27.23 -6.63
CA ALA A 4 50.99 26.62 -5.35
C ALA A 4 52.07 26.24 -4.30
N ALA A 5 51.86 26.36 -2.99
CA ALA A 5 50.61 26.23 -2.23
C ALA A 5 50.56 27.12 -0.98
N GLY A 6 49.40 27.71 -0.74
CA GLY A 6 49.09 28.58 0.40
C GLY A 6 48.88 27.81 1.71
N ARG A 7 49.39 28.38 2.80
CA ARG A 7 49.05 28.01 4.17
C ARG A 7 47.70 28.64 4.52
N GLY A 8 46.63 27.86 4.48
CA GLY A 8 45.31 28.24 4.97
C GLY A 8 45.13 27.80 6.42
N THR A 9 45.27 28.75 7.33
CA THR A 9 44.99 28.65 8.77
C THR A 9 43.58 28.09 9.06
N ARG A 10 43.52 27.18 10.05
CA ARG A 10 42.27 26.70 10.66
C ARG A 10 41.42 27.88 11.13
N GLN A 11 40.27 28.10 10.51
CA GLN A 11 39.24 28.96 11.08
C GLN A 11 38.44 28.16 12.11
N SER A 12 38.62 28.51 13.39
CA SER A 12 37.68 28.15 14.45
C SER A 12 36.45 29.06 14.33
N PHE A 13 35.29 28.48 14.03
CA PHE A 13 34.01 29.18 14.21
C PHE A 13 33.42 28.84 15.59
N PRO A 14 33.12 29.84 16.44
CA PRO A 14 32.42 29.62 17.68
C PRO A 14 30.91 29.54 17.42
N GLY A 15 30.24 28.63 18.13
CA GLY A 15 28.81 28.72 18.35
C GLY A 15 27.92 28.42 17.14
N ARG A 16 27.57 27.15 16.99
CA ARG A 16 26.16 26.73 16.87
C ARG A 16 26.09 25.21 16.95
N CYS A 17 25.49 24.72 18.02
CA CYS A 17 24.92 23.39 18.07
C CYS A 17 23.96 23.26 16.87
N PHE A 18 24.32 22.47 15.86
CA PHE A 18 23.33 21.99 14.91
C PHE A 18 22.69 20.77 15.57
N PRO A 19 21.41 20.82 15.99
CA PRO A 19 20.74 19.61 16.40
C PRO A 19 20.71 18.65 15.21
N ALA A 20 20.91 17.36 15.51
CA ALA A 20 20.76 16.28 14.56
C ALA A 20 19.48 16.52 13.76
N ARG A 21 19.64 16.66 12.44
CA ARG A 21 18.51 16.81 11.52
C ARG A 21 17.80 15.45 11.53
N ASN A 22 16.92 15.27 12.50
CA ASN A 22 16.00 14.15 12.56
C ASN A 22 15.03 14.38 11.40
N GLN A 23 15.42 13.88 10.23
CA GLN A 23 14.54 13.77 9.08
C GLN A 23 13.45 12.78 9.48
N LYS A 24 12.44 13.25 10.20
CA LYS A 24 11.14 12.63 10.13
C LYS A 24 10.65 12.95 8.73
N GLU A 25 10.94 12.03 7.82
CA GLU A 25 10.25 11.94 6.53
C GLU A 25 8.75 12.10 6.80
N PRO A 26 8.01 12.76 5.89
CA PRO A 26 6.58 12.93 6.11
C PRO A 26 6.00 11.52 6.25
N MET A 27 5.44 11.22 7.41
CA MET A 27 4.66 10.02 7.60
C MET A 27 3.41 10.23 6.76
N GLU A 28 3.55 9.94 5.46
CA GLU A 28 2.51 10.05 4.46
C GLU A 28 1.33 9.27 5.03
N GLU A 29 0.21 9.98 5.25
CA GLU A 29 -1.00 9.43 5.86
C GLU A 29 -1.69 8.53 4.82
N ARG A 30 -1.00 7.44 4.47
CA ARG A 30 -1.47 6.34 3.65
C ARG A 30 -2.29 5.43 4.57
N MET A 31 -3.42 4.95 4.07
CA MET A 31 -4.18 3.89 4.75
C MET A 31 -3.22 2.79 5.21
N ASN A 32 -3.20 2.54 6.52
CA ASN A 32 -2.27 1.58 7.09
C ASN A 32 -2.54 0.21 6.45
N LYS A 33 -1.52 -0.38 5.80
CA LYS A 33 -1.63 -1.67 5.12
C LYS A 33 -2.30 -2.73 6.00
N ALA A 34 -1.94 -2.77 7.29
CA ALA A 34 -2.51 -3.69 8.26
C ALA A 34 -4.03 -3.49 8.46
N THR A 35 -4.54 -2.26 8.30
CA THR A 35 -5.97 -1.95 8.34
C THR A 35 -6.66 -2.47 7.07
N LEU A 36 -6.07 -2.23 5.90
CA LEU A 36 -6.65 -2.71 4.64
C LEU A 36 -6.68 -4.24 4.59
N GLU A 37 -5.61 -4.91 5.03
CA GLU A 37 -5.58 -6.36 5.18
C GLU A 37 -6.78 -6.85 6.00
N LYS A 38 -7.03 -6.26 7.18
CA LYS A 38 -8.19 -6.61 8.01
C LYS A 38 -9.54 -6.37 7.30
N VAL A 39 -9.66 -5.30 6.51
CA VAL A 39 -10.88 -5.03 5.72
C VAL A 39 -11.10 -6.13 4.69
N PHE A 40 -10.06 -6.49 3.92
CA PHE A 40 -10.13 -7.60 2.98
C PHE A 40 -10.39 -8.93 3.69
N GLU A 41 -9.83 -9.12 4.89
CA GLU A 41 -10.04 -10.31 5.70
C GLU A 41 -11.49 -10.47 6.16
N TYR A 42 -12.14 -9.36 6.54
CA TYR A 42 -13.54 -9.33 6.94
C TYR A 42 -14.47 -9.63 5.76
N ALA A 43 -14.19 -9.04 4.60
CA ALA A 43 -14.98 -9.20 3.38
C ALA A 43 -14.88 -10.60 2.75
N SER A 44 -13.83 -11.36 3.06
CA SER A 44 -13.53 -12.65 2.43
C SER A 44 -13.45 -13.82 3.41
N LYS A 45 -13.39 -15.04 2.87
CA LYS A 45 -13.17 -16.28 3.60
C LYS A 45 -11.83 -16.89 3.18
N PRO A 46 -11.02 -17.40 4.12
CA PRO A 46 -9.77 -18.09 3.78
C PRO A 46 -10.07 -19.34 2.95
N VAL A 47 -9.29 -19.58 1.90
CA VAL A 47 -9.33 -20.83 1.13
C VAL A 47 -8.27 -21.77 1.72
N GLN A 48 -8.71 -22.90 2.27
CA GLN A 48 -7.81 -23.85 2.93
C GLN A 48 -6.67 -24.29 1.99
N GLY A 49 -5.43 -24.20 2.48
CA GLY A 49 -4.24 -24.63 1.75
C GLY A 49 -3.62 -23.60 0.80
N THR A 50 -4.11 -22.35 0.75
CA THR A 50 -3.53 -21.30 -0.11
C THR A 50 -3.48 -19.94 0.60
N MET A 51 -2.64 -19.01 0.09
CA MET A 51 -2.63 -17.60 0.50
C MET A 51 -3.79 -16.77 -0.13
N SER A 52 -4.70 -17.45 -0.83
CA SER A 52 -5.85 -16.80 -1.48
C SER A 52 -7.07 -16.87 -0.57
N ARG A 53 -7.91 -15.84 -0.65
CA ARG A 53 -9.18 -15.73 0.07
C ARG A 53 -10.30 -15.53 -0.95
N LYS A 54 -11.44 -16.17 -0.75
CA LYS A 54 -12.60 -16.04 -1.63
C LYS A 54 -13.59 -15.05 -1.02
N LEU A 55 -14.05 -14.08 -1.80
CA LEU A 55 -15.06 -13.12 -1.37
C LEU A 55 -16.35 -13.86 -0.97
N ARG A 56 -17.06 -13.34 0.04
CA ARG A 56 -18.34 -13.90 0.45
C ARG A 56 -19.37 -13.69 -0.68
N LYS A 57 -20.33 -14.61 -0.82
CA LYS A 57 -21.33 -14.56 -1.91
C LYS A 57 -22.18 -13.29 -1.86
N ASP A 58 -22.44 -12.79 -0.66
CA ASP A 58 -23.32 -11.64 -0.42
C ASP A 58 -22.57 -10.32 -0.28
N VAL A 59 -21.25 -10.33 -0.53
CA VAL A 59 -20.37 -9.17 -0.41
C VAL A 59 -19.74 -8.90 -1.76
N LYS A 60 -19.80 -7.65 -2.20
CA LYS A 60 -19.07 -7.12 -3.35
C LYS A 60 -18.03 -6.13 -2.86
N ILE A 61 -16.94 -5.98 -3.60
CA ILE A 61 -15.85 -5.09 -3.23
C ILE A 61 -15.52 -4.14 -4.36
N GLN A 62 -15.23 -2.89 -4.01
CA GLN A 62 -14.81 -1.85 -4.93
C GLN A 62 -13.54 -1.21 -4.36
N VAL A 63 -12.52 -1.06 -5.20
CA VAL A 63 -11.23 -0.47 -4.83
C VAL A 63 -11.03 0.82 -5.63
N ASN A 64 -10.65 1.92 -4.96
CA ASN A 64 -10.37 3.23 -5.56
C ASN A 64 -11.47 3.74 -6.52
N GLU A 65 -12.73 3.48 -6.20
CA GLU A 65 -13.89 3.83 -7.04
C GLU A 65 -13.92 3.17 -8.44
N GLY A 66 -13.10 2.13 -8.64
CA GLY A 66 -13.07 1.34 -9.86
C GLY A 66 -14.27 0.40 -10.01
N GLU A 67 -14.05 -0.70 -10.73
CA GLU A 67 -15.09 -1.71 -10.93
C GLU A 67 -15.52 -2.37 -9.60
N VAL A 68 -16.80 -2.76 -9.55
CA VAL A 68 -17.34 -3.55 -8.45
C VAL A 68 -17.11 -5.02 -8.77
N TYR A 69 -16.35 -5.69 -7.92
CA TYR A 69 -16.05 -7.12 -8.04
C TYR A 69 -17.03 -7.93 -7.19
N GLU A 70 -17.66 -8.93 -7.80
CA GLU A 70 -18.59 -9.85 -7.17
C GLU A 70 -18.04 -11.29 -7.26
N GLY A 71 -18.12 -12.04 -6.18
CA GLY A 71 -17.63 -13.43 -6.15
C GLY A 71 -16.13 -13.59 -6.43
N ALA A 72 -15.36 -12.51 -6.31
CA ALA A 72 -13.94 -12.48 -6.65
C ALA A 72 -13.06 -13.29 -5.68
N THR A 73 -11.89 -13.70 -6.15
CA THR A 73 -10.82 -14.27 -5.33
C THR A 73 -9.74 -13.22 -5.11
N LEU A 74 -9.41 -12.98 -3.85
CA LEU A 74 -8.42 -12.04 -3.41
C LEU A 74 -7.12 -12.79 -3.08
N PHE A 75 -6.00 -12.25 -3.51
CA PHE A 75 -4.68 -12.66 -3.07
C PHE A 75 -4.03 -11.47 -2.38
N LEU A 76 -3.74 -11.65 -1.09
CA LEU A 76 -3.11 -10.63 -0.25
C LEU A 76 -1.62 -10.95 -0.19
N GLY A 77 -0.84 -10.33 -1.08
CA GLY A 77 0.61 -10.40 -1.06
C GLY A 77 1.20 -9.31 -0.17
N GLU A 78 2.48 -9.45 0.18
CA GLU A 78 3.16 -8.43 0.99
C GLU A 78 3.33 -7.10 0.23
N GLU A 79 3.61 -7.15 -1.06
CA GLU A 79 3.85 -5.96 -1.89
C GLU A 79 2.59 -5.47 -2.62
N PHE A 80 1.68 -6.38 -2.99
CA PHE A 80 0.49 -6.05 -3.78
C PHE A 80 -0.73 -6.91 -3.42
N VAL A 81 -1.90 -6.38 -3.78
CA VAL A 81 -3.17 -7.11 -3.76
C VAL A 81 -3.55 -7.48 -5.18
N ARG A 82 -3.94 -8.73 -5.39
CA ARG A 82 -4.54 -9.16 -6.66
C ARG A 82 -6.00 -9.54 -6.45
N VAL A 83 -6.87 -8.96 -7.25
CA VAL A 83 -8.31 -9.28 -7.31
C VAL A 83 -8.56 -10.02 -8.61
N THR A 84 -9.02 -11.26 -8.50
CA THR A 84 -9.41 -12.09 -9.65
C THR A 84 -10.92 -12.23 -9.68
N CYS A 85 -11.55 -11.79 -10.75
CA CYS A 85 -12.98 -11.86 -10.97
C CYS A 85 -13.28 -12.62 -12.26
N VAL A 86 -14.41 -13.32 -12.31
CA VAL A 86 -14.91 -13.95 -13.54
C VAL A 86 -16.05 -13.11 -14.06
N LYS A 87 -15.88 -12.51 -15.23
CA LYS A 87 -16.91 -11.69 -15.89
C LYS A 87 -16.98 -12.11 -17.35
N ASP A 88 -18.18 -12.39 -17.85
CA ASP A 88 -18.41 -12.81 -19.24
C ASP A 88 -17.57 -14.02 -19.70
N GLY A 89 -17.29 -14.95 -18.78
CA GLY A 89 -16.45 -16.12 -19.04
C GLY A 89 -14.94 -15.84 -19.11
N LEU A 90 -14.51 -14.60 -18.89
CA LEU A 90 -13.12 -14.20 -18.81
C LEU A 90 -12.67 -14.08 -17.35
N ASN A 91 -11.48 -14.60 -17.06
CA ASN A 91 -10.80 -14.35 -15.79
C ASN A 91 -10.08 -13.00 -15.88
N ILE A 92 -10.59 -12.01 -15.17
CA ILE A 92 -10.01 -10.68 -15.06
C ILE A 92 -9.17 -10.63 -13.79
N ASN A 93 -7.88 -10.30 -13.94
CA ASN A 93 -6.96 -10.17 -12.82
C ASN A 93 -6.50 -8.71 -12.72
N THR A 94 -6.89 -8.05 -11.64
CA THR A 94 -6.48 -6.67 -11.35
C THR A 94 -5.47 -6.65 -10.21
N TYR A 95 -4.40 -5.89 -10.39
CA TYR A 95 -3.30 -5.77 -9.44
C TYR A 95 -3.30 -4.36 -8.85
N TYR A 96 -3.20 -4.28 -7.53
CA TYR A 96 -3.19 -3.03 -6.77
C TYR A 96 -1.97 -2.98 -5.87
N ASP A 97 -1.21 -1.89 -5.95
CA ASP A 97 -0.18 -1.59 -4.97
C ASP A 97 -0.84 -1.10 -3.68
N TRP A 98 -0.40 -1.61 -2.52
CA TRP A 98 -0.93 -1.17 -1.22
C TRP A 98 -0.85 0.34 -1.03
N GLU A 99 0.21 0.97 -1.54
CA GLU A 99 0.45 2.40 -1.45
C GLU A 99 -0.52 3.24 -2.28
N LYS A 100 -1.10 2.66 -3.33
CA LYS A 100 -2.03 3.34 -4.23
C LYS A 100 -3.48 3.10 -3.86
N ILE A 101 -3.77 2.24 -2.87
CA ILE A 101 -5.14 2.02 -2.39
C ILE A 101 -5.54 3.21 -1.51
N ALA A 102 -6.29 4.13 -2.09
CA ALA A 102 -6.88 5.27 -1.40
C ALA A 102 -8.16 4.87 -0.65
N SER A 103 -8.98 3.98 -1.21
CA SER A 103 -10.23 3.55 -0.59
C SER A 103 -10.65 2.13 -0.97
N VAL A 104 -11.30 1.45 -0.03
CA VAL A 104 -11.95 0.15 -0.23
C VAL A 104 -13.39 0.26 0.27
N ARG A 105 -14.34 -0.09 -0.59
CA ARG A 105 -15.77 -0.12 -0.28
C ARG A 105 -16.28 -1.55 -0.39
N THR A 106 -16.97 -2.00 0.64
CA THR A 106 -17.69 -3.28 0.62
C THR A 106 -19.17 -2.99 0.49
N LEU A 107 -19.83 -3.63 -0.47
CA LEU A 107 -21.26 -3.53 -0.70
C LEU A 107 -21.88 -4.87 -0.31
N GLY A 108 -22.87 -4.85 0.58
CA GLY A 108 -23.66 -6.02 0.97
C GLY A 108 -25.14 -5.76 0.79
N ALA A 109 -25.95 -6.82 0.78
CA ALA A 109 -27.40 -6.67 0.85
C ALA A 109 -27.78 -5.97 2.17
N VAL A 110 -28.74 -5.03 2.10
CA VAL A 110 -29.37 -4.45 3.28
C VAL A 110 -30.32 -5.50 3.83
N GLU A 111 -30.06 -5.97 5.05
CA GLU A 111 -31.04 -6.73 5.84
C GLU A 111 -32.21 -5.84 6.28
#